data_AF-A0A8T4HW11-F1
#
_entry.id   AF-A0A8T4HW11-F1
#
_cell.length_a   1.000
_cell.length_b   1.000
_cell.length_c   1.000
_cell.angle_alpha   90.00
_cell.angle_beta   90.00
_cell.angle_gamma   90.00
#
_symmetry.space_group_name_H-M   'P 1'
#
loop_
_entity.id
_entity.type
_entity.pdbx_description
1 polymer ?
#
loop_
_entity_poly.entity_id
_entity_poly.type
_entity_poly.pdbx_seq_one_letter_code
_entity_poly.pdbx_strand_id
1 'polypeptide(L)'
;IRMANRQRTADRVGKSEITPEVMSITDAACRRLMGLEVASEFSGAPQRYILGASESAFQDAEGNTKSAWETYIGRVLALERDEDG
;
A
#
# COMPACT_ATOMS: atom_id res chain seq x y z
N ILE A 1 -33.73 3.34 -4.47
CA ILE A 1 -34.18 3.12 -5.88
C ILE A 1 -33.56 1.81 -6.34
N ARG A 2 -34.34 0.85 -6.86
CA ARG A 2 -33.78 -0.38 -7.47
C ARG A 2 -33.57 -0.11 -8.96
N MET A 3 -32.37 -0.38 -9.47
CA MET A 3 -32.15 -0.38 -10.93
C MET A 3 -32.87 -1.58 -11.52
N ALA A 4 -33.89 -1.33 -12.35
CA ALA A 4 -34.59 -2.37 -13.09
C ALA A 4 -33.80 -2.73 -14.35
N ASN A 5 -33.81 -4.02 -14.71
CA ASN A 5 -33.20 -4.49 -15.94
C ASN A 5 -33.93 -3.92 -17.15
N ARG A 6 -33.18 -3.65 -18.23
CA ARG A 6 -33.77 -3.18 -19.49
C ARG A 6 -34.54 -4.32 -20.16
N GLN A 7 -35.83 -4.09 -20.39
CA GLN A 7 -36.71 -5.02 -21.13
C GLN A 7 -36.24 -5.14 -22.58
N ARG A 8 -36.42 -6.33 -23.17
CA ARG A 8 -36.16 -6.60 -24.60
C ARG A 8 -37.41 -7.18 -25.25
N THR A 9 -37.51 -7.11 -26.57
CA THR A 9 -38.70 -7.56 -27.32
C THR A 9 -39.12 -9.00 -26.97
N ALA A 10 -38.15 -9.88 -26.68
CA ALA A 10 -38.39 -11.27 -26.30
C ALA A 10 -38.39 -11.53 -24.77
N ASP A 11 -38.08 -10.54 -23.93
CA ASP A 11 -37.94 -10.69 -22.48
C ASP A 11 -38.45 -9.44 -21.74
N ARG A 12 -39.63 -9.58 -21.12
CA ARG A 12 -40.32 -8.51 -20.38
C ARG A 12 -39.74 -8.23 -19.00
N VAL A 13 -38.93 -9.13 -18.45
CA VAL A 13 -38.23 -8.90 -17.17
C VAL A 13 -36.87 -8.25 -17.43
N GLY A 14 -36.29 -8.52 -18.60
CA GLY A 14 -35.01 -7.97 -19.00
C GLY A 14 -33.84 -8.74 -18.38
N LYS A 15 -32.64 -8.46 -18.89
CA LYS A 15 -31.40 -9.09 -18.41
C LYS A 15 -30.52 -8.08 -17.68
N SER A 16 -29.73 -8.58 -16.73
CA SER A 16 -28.70 -7.80 -16.04
C SER A 16 -27.71 -7.25 -17.07
N GLU A 17 -27.41 -5.95 -16.99
CA GLU A 17 -26.29 -5.34 -17.71
C GLU A 17 -24.95 -5.60 -16.98
N ILE A 18 -25.00 -6.07 -15.72
CA ILE A 18 -23.83 -6.57 -14.99
C ILE A 18 -23.61 -8.01 -15.45
N THR A 19 -22.86 -8.17 -16.53
CA THR A 19 -22.48 -9.49 -17.07
C THR A 19 -21.22 -10.02 -16.37
N PRO A 20 -20.92 -11.33 -16.48
CA PRO A 20 -19.69 -11.90 -15.94
C PRO A 20 -18.41 -11.18 -16.43
N GLU A 21 -18.41 -10.71 -17.68
CA GLU A 21 -17.31 -9.96 -18.27
C GLU A 21 -17.14 -8.58 -17.61
N VAL A 22 -18.24 -7.85 -17.39
CA VAL A 22 -18.22 -6.56 -16.68
C VAL A 22 -17.73 -6.76 -15.25
N MET A 23 -18.20 -7.80 -14.56
CA MET A 23 -17.74 -8.15 -13.22
C MET A 23 -16.24 -8.46 -13.20
N SER A 24 -15.77 -9.27 -14.15
CA SER A 24 -14.36 -9.68 -14.24
C SER A 24 -13.42 -8.48 -14.47
N ILE A 25 -13.78 -7.58 -15.39
CA ILE A 25 -13.00 -6.37 -15.66
C ILE A 25 -12.99 -5.45 -14.44
N THR A 26 -14.14 -5.30 -13.76
CA THR A 26 -14.25 -4.47 -12.56
C THR A 26 -13.40 -5.04 -11.42
N ASP A 27 -13.45 -6.35 -11.18
CA ASP A 27 -12.62 -7.02 -10.18
C ASP A 27 -11.11 -6.84 -10.46
N ALA A 28 -10.70 -7.03 -11.72
CA ALA A 28 -9.33 -6.80 -12.13
C ALA A 28 -8.88 -5.35 -11.93
N ALA A 29 -9.73 -4.38 -12.26
CA ALA A 29 -9.47 -2.96 -12.05
C ALA A 29 -9.30 -2.64 -10.56
N CYS A 30 -10.20 -3.12 -9.70
CA CYS A 30 -10.10 -2.94 -8.24
C CYS A 30 -8.80 -3.53 -7.68
N ARG A 31 -8.44 -4.76 -8.09
CA ARG A 31 -7.18 -5.40 -7.68
C ARG A 31 -5.96 -4.60 -8.15
N ARG A 32 -6.01 -4.06 -9.37
CA ARG A 32 -4.92 -3.24 -9.91
C ARG A 32 -4.76 -1.93 -9.17
N LEU A 33 -5.86 -1.24 -8.87
CA LEU A 33 -5.86 0.01 -8.09
C LEU A 33 -5.30 -0.23 -6.69
N MET A 34 -5.71 -1.29 -6.01
CA MET A 34 -5.14 -1.66 -4.71
C MET A 34 -3.62 -1.90 -4.80
N GLY A 35 -3.17 -2.62 -5.82
CA GLY A 35 -1.73 -2.80 -6.04
C GLY A 35 -0.97 -1.50 -6.35
N LEU A 36 -1.62 -0.52 -6.99
CA LEU A 36 -1.06 0.80 -7.20
C LEU A 36 -0.97 1.61 -5.91
N GLU A 37 -2.00 1.58 -5.07
CA GLU A 37 -1.98 2.25 -3.75
C GLU A 37 -0.83 1.71 -2.89
N VAL A 38 -0.68 0.39 -2.82
CA VAL A 38 0.43 -0.25 -2.09
C VAL A 38 1.78 0.19 -2.67
N ALA A 39 1.95 0.15 -4.00
CA ALA A 39 3.19 0.60 -4.63
C ALA A 39 3.47 2.09 -4.38
N SER A 40 2.42 2.92 -4.36
CA SER A 40 2.48 4.35 -4.05
C SER A 40 2.97 4.57 -2.62
N GLU A 41 2.43 3.84 -1.65
CA GLU A 41 2.87 3.87 -0.25
C GLU A 41 4.36 3.51 -0.10
N PHE A 42 4.83 2.46 -0.79
CA PHE A 42 6.26 2.10 -0.77
C PHE A 42 7.17 3.09 -1.50
N SER A 43 6.65 3.79 -2.51
CA SER A 43 7.39 4.84 -3.22
C SER A 43 7.42 6.17 -2.45
N GLY A 44 6.36 6.46 -1.69
CA GLY A 44 6.25 7.62 -0.81
C GLY A 44 6.94 7.38 0.54
N ALA A 45 7.09 6.13 0.96
CA ALA A 45 7.97 5.76 2.06
C ALA A 45 9.41 6.08 1.64
N PRO A 46 10.13 6.91 2.38
CA PRO A 46 11.51 7.22 2.04
C PRO A 46 12.32 5.91 2.07
N GLN A 47 12.82 5.49 0.90
CA GLN A 47 13.82 4.42 0.77
C GLN A 47 15.15 4.91 1.37
N ARG A 48 15.18 5.12 2.69
CA ARG A 48 16.40 5.43 3.41
C ARG A 48 17.17 4.13 3.57
N TYR A 49 18.09 3.93 2.63
CA TYR A 49 19.20 3.01 2.80
C TYR A 49 19.94 3.40 4.08
N ILE A 50 20.11 2.45 4.98
CA ILE A 50 21.02 2.60 6.11
C ILE A 50 22.43 2.50 5.54
N LEU A 51 22.97 3.62 5.05
CA LEU A 51 24.38 3.74 4.70
C LEU A 51 25.06 4.35 5.92
N GLY A 52 25.74 3.52 6.72
CA GLY A 52 26.59 3.99 7.81
C GLY A 52 26.03 3.92 9.23
N ALA A 53 24.93 3.18 9.51
CA ALA A 53 24.55 2.98 10.92
C ALA A 53 25.60 2.13 11.64
N SER A 54 26.27 2.76 12.59
CA SER A 54 27.02 2.07 13.63
C SER A 54 26.07 1.21 14.47
N GLU A 55 26.58 0.12 15.03
CA GLU A 55 25.82 -0.84 15.85
C GLU A 55 25.11 -0.16 17.05
N SER A 56 25.64 0.99 17.50
CA SER A 56 25.04 1.87 18.51
C SER A 56 23.68 2.47 18.12
N ALA A 57 23.36 2.60 16.83
CA ALA A 57 22.05 3.08 16.38
C ALA A 57 20.90 2.11 16.72
N PHE A 58 21.24 0.84 16.96
CA PHE A 58 20.30 -0.22 17.31
C PHE A 58 20.24 -0.49 18.81
N GLN A 59 20.95 0.29 19.64
CA GLN A 59 20.96 0.15 21.09
C GLN A 59 20.25 1.33 21.77
N ASP A 60 19.66 1.10 22.94
CA ASP A 60 19.18 2.14 23.85
C ASP A 60 20.33 2.74 24.67
N ALA A 61 20.03 3.72 25.53
CA ALA A 61 21.04 4.37 26.37
C ALA A 61 21.68 3.41 27.40
N GLU A 62 21.04 2.28 27.66
CA GLU A 62 21.52 1.21 28.54
C GLU A 62 22.23 0.07 27.78
N GLY A 63 22.34 0.14 26.45
CA GLY A 63 23.02 -0.84 25.60
C GLY A 63 22.17 -2.02 25.14
N ASN A 64 20.85 -2.03 25.38
CA ASN A 64 19.97 -3.10 24.92
C ASN A 64 19.50 -2.87 23.48
N THR A 65 19.32 -3.97 22.74
CA THR A 65 18.83 -3.92 21.35
C THR A 65 17.40 -3.41 21.28
N LYS A 66 17.17 -2.34 20.50
CA LYS A 66 15.83 -1.81 20.19
C LYS A 66 15.00 -2.84 19.43
N SER A 67 13.69 -2.86 19.67
CA SER A 67 12.79 -3.76 18.96
C SER A 67 12.78 -3.46 17.44
N ALA A 68 12.40 -4.46 16.63
CA ALA A 68 12.29 -4.29 15.18
C ALA A 68 11.33 -3.15 14.79
N TRP A 69 10.31 -2.89 15.61
CA TRP A 69 9.34 -1.83 15.42
C TRP A 69 9.90 -0.44 15.75
N GLU A 70 10.61 -0.28 16.87
CA GLU A 70 11.27 0.98 17.23
C GLU A 70 12.39 1.31 16.25
N THR A 71 13.11 0.29 15.78
CA THR A 71 14.10 0.41 14.72
C THR A 71 13.44 0.86 13.41
N TYR A 72 12.26 0.32 13.08
CA TYR A 72 11.51 0.72 11.88
C TYR A 72 11.08 2.18 11.93
N ILE A 73 10.58 2.66 13.07
CA ILE A 73 10.21 4.07 13.27
C ILE A 73 11.46 4.98 13.30
N GLY A 74 12.54 4.55 13.97
CA GLY A 74 13.79 5.30 14.09
C GLY A 74 14.56 5.48 12.77
N ARG A 75 14.40 4.55 11.82
CA ARG A 75 14.95 4.66 10.44
C ARG A 75 14.39 5.85 9.65
N VAL A 76 13.28 6.43 10.09
CA VAL A 76 12.71 7.65 9.50
C VAL A 76 13.44 8.91 9.99
N LEU A 77 14.14 8.85 11.13
CA LEU A 77 14.69 10.02 11.81
C LEU A 77 16.23 10.08 11.84
N ALA A 78 16.93 8.95 11.69
CA ALA A 78 18.39 8.86 11.87
C ALA A 78 19.21 9.29 10.64
N LEU A 79 18.96 10.49 10.12
CA LEU A 79 19.95 11.24 9.35
C LEU A 79 20.42 12.39 10.24
N GLU A 80 21.21 12.08 11.26
CA GLU A 80 22.06 13.09 11.87
C GLU A 80 23.41 13.09 11.15
N ARG A 81 23.87 14.30 10.83
CA ARG A 81 25.05 14.59 10.03
C ARG A 81 26.30 14.12 10.77
N ASP A 82 27.20 13.44 10.07
CA ASP A 82 28.54 13.13 10.58
C ASP A 82 29.33 14.42 10.81
N GLU A 83 30.33 14.36 11.68
CA GLU A 83 31.17 15.47 12.13
C GLU A 83 31.93 16.14 10.96
N ASP A 84 32.01 15.47 9.81
CA ASP A 84 32.67 15.92 8.58
C ASP A 84 31.71 16.26 7.41
N GLY A 85 30.39 16.18 7.60
CA GLY A 85 29.39 16.67 6.62
C GLY A 85 28.68 15.62 5.77
#